data_AF-A0A744QWM5-F1
#
_entry.id   AF-A0A744QWM5-F1
#
_cell.length_a   1.000
_cell.length_b   1.000
_cell.length_c   1.000
_cell.angle_alpha   90.00
_cell.angle_beta   90.00
_cell.angle_gamma   90.00
#
_symmetry.space_group_name_H-M   'P 1'
#
loop_
_entity.id
_entity.type
_entity.pdbx_description
1 polymer ?
#
loop_
_entity_poly.entity_id
_entity_poly.type
_entity_poly.pdbx_seq_one_letter_code
_entity_poly.pdbx_strand_id
1 'polypeptide(L)'
;MKIPKDRMVYAMSRDNVPVATVNSGSEVLFETCDCFSDQITSAETVFNELDWQRINPATGPVYIVGAEPGDALKVTIKKITLTSQQAVMVTAPQLGVIGDELSAPKVTIVPIEQGHAIMPGNVRVPLNPMVGVIGVAPAGKAISCGTPDSHGGNMDCKMITAGSTLWLPVNVPGALFALGDLHAAMGDGEVSVCGLEVPGEVLVELTVVKNRQLPLPMLENNETIFTLASAVTLDDAAALAARNMAHFIADNTSLMLAEAINILSIAGDLQICQVVDPLKTCRYALPKSVAAQLSLSIEGKQA
;
A
#
# COMPACT_ATOMS: atom_id res chain seq x y z
N MET A 1 -8.19 19.67 0.63
CA MET A 1 -7.43 20.05 1.87
C MET A 1 -5.98 19.57 1.71
N LYS A 2 -4.98 20.19 2.34
CA LYS A 2 -3.58 19.72 2.32
C LYS A 2 -3.10 19.36 3.73
N ILE A 3 -2.49 18.18 3.89
CA ILE A 3 -1.88 17.70 5.13
C ILE A 3 -0.36 17.73 4.93
N PRO A 4 0.38 18.58 5.66
CA PRO A 4 1.81 18.71 5.49
C PRO A 4 2.56 17.53 6.09
N LYS A 5 3.74 17.23 5.54
CA LYS A 5 4.53 16.04 5.91
C LYS A 5 5.01 16.04 7.36
N ASP A 6 5.09 17.20 8.02
CA ASP A 6 5.45 17.31 9.45
C ASP A 6 4.36 16.77 10.41
N ARG A 7 3.20 16.37 9.86
CA ARG A 7 2.10 15.72 10.58
C ARG A 7 2.11 14.22 10.29
N MET A 8 3.08 13.52 10.85
CA MET A 8 3.33 12.11 10.60
C MET A 8 3.19 11.24 11.86
N VAL A 9 2.91 9.97 11.65
CA VAL A 9 2.94 8.90 12.66
C VAL A 9 3.84 7.76 12.19
N TYR A 10 4.38 6.99 13.13
CA TYR A 10 5.23 5.81 12.86
C TYR A 10 4.54 4.49 13.22
N ALA A 11 3.30 4.56 13.70
CA ALA A 11 2.45 3.42 13.95
C ALA A 11 0.99 3.77 13.64
N MET A 12 0.29 2.84 13.01
CA MET A 12 -1.16 2.88 12.85
C MET A 12 -1.79 2.55 14.20
N SER A 13 -2.49 3.51 14.80
CA SER A 13 -3.05 3.39 16.15
C SER A 13 -4.37 4.13 16.28
N ARG A 14 -5.30 3.52 17.02
CA ARG A 14 -6.56 4.16 17.43
C ARG A 14 -6.38 5.31 18.41
N ASP A 15 -5.22 5.38 19.05
CA ASP A 15 -4.88 6.42 20.04
C ASP A 15 -4.19 7.64 19.40
N ASN A 16 -3.90 7.59 18.10
CA ASN A 16 -3.32 8.72 17.39
C ASN A 16 -4.34 9.87 17.31
N VAL A 17 -3.91 11.08 17.70
CA VAL A 17 -4.74 12.28 17.59
C VAL A 17 -4.87 12.66 16.10
N PRO A 18 -6.10 12.83 15.56
CA PRO A 18 -6.28 13.25 14.18
C PRO A 18 -5.67 14.63 13.91
N VAL A 19 -4.96 14.75 12.80
CA VAL A 19 -4.35 16.02 12.38
C VAL A 19 -5.33 16.88 11.57
N ALA A 20 -6.39 16.26 11.05
CA ALA A 20 -7.51 16.93 10.39
C ALA A 20 -8.78 16.08 10.46
N THR A 21 -9.93 16.72 10.19
CA THR A 21 -11.24 16.09 10.06
C THR A 21 -11.88 16.49 8.73
N VAL A 22 -12.39 15.51 7.98
CA VAL A 22 -13.00 15.73 6.66
C VAL A 22 -14.32 14.97 6.53
N ASN A 23 -15.19 15.41 5.62
CA ASN A 23 -16.41 14.67 5.28
C ASN A 23 -16.10 13.55 4.28
N SER A 24 -16.93 12.52 4.23
CA SER A 24 -16.91 11.54 3.13
C SER A 24 -17.01 12.23 1.76
N GLY A 25 -16.23 11.75 0.78
CA GLY A 25 -16.09 12.32 -0.56
C GLY A 25 -15.08 13.48 -0.66
N SER A 26 -14.36 13.81 0.43
CA SER A 26 -13.39 14.91 0.41
C SER A 26 -12.10 14.51 -0.31
N GLU A 27 -11.56 15.44 -1.11
CA GLU A 27 -10.21 15.35 -1.65
C GLU A 27 -9.17 15.93 -0.67
N VAL A 28 -8.14 15.14 -0.39
CA VAL A 28 -7.07 15.46 0.54
C VAL A 28 -5.72 15.20 -0.12
N LEU A 29 -4.86 16.22 -0.11
CA LEU A 29 -3.48 16.16 -0.60
C LEU A 29 -2.55 15.91 0.60
N PHE A 30 -1.81 14.81 0.60
CA PHE A 30 -0.82 14.48 1.62
C PHE A 30 0.57 14.77 1.07
N GLU A 31 1.37 15.56 1.77
CA GLU A 31 2.82 15.58 1.54
C GLU A 31 3.46 14.43 2.32
N THR A 32 4.50 13.80 1.78
CA THR A 32 5.21 12.70 2.43
C THR A 32 6.72 12.95 2.43
N CYS A 33 7.38 12.50 3.49
CA CYS A 33 8.80 12.18 3.43
C CYS A 33 9.02 10.88 2.63
N ASP A 34 10.27 10.58 2.29
CA ASP A 34 10.66 9.20 2.00
C ASP A 34 10.56 8.30 3.25
N CYS A 35 10.74 6.99 3.06
CA CYS A 35 10.64 6.00 4.14
C CYS A 35 11.69 6.21 5.26
N PHE A 36 12.78 6.92 4.98
CA PHE A 36 13.83 7.26 5.94
C PHE A 36 13.56 8.58 6.68
N SER A 37 12.37 9.17 6.57
CA SER A 37 12.07 10.53 7.06
C SER A 37 12.99 11.61 6.48
N ASP A 38 13.38 11.47 5.21
CA ASP A 38 14.31 12.34 4.48
C ASP A 38 15.72 12.43 5.14
N GLN A 39 16.10 11.45 5.96
CA GLN A 39 17.39 11.44 6.68
C GLN A 39 18.59 11.21 5.75
N ILE A 40 18.38 10.54 4.61
CA ILE A 40 19.45 10.23 3.65
C ILE A 40 19.52 11.33 2.59
N THR A 41 20.47 12.25 2.74
CA THR A 41 20.64 13.38 1.82
C THR A 41 21.80 13.21 0.83
N SER A 42 22.68 12.23 1.05
CA SER A 42 23.80 11.93 0.15
C SER A 42 24.25 10.47 0.25
N ALA A 43 25.08 10.03 -0.70
CA ALA A 43 25.62 8.67 -0.74
C ALA A 43 26.61 8.39 0.41
N GLU A 44 27.15 9.43 1.02
CA GLU A 44 28.07 9.37 2.18
C GLU A 44 27.32 9.25 3.51
N THR A 45 25.99 9.33 3.51
CA THR A 45 25.18 9.16 4.73
C THR A 45 25.51 7.81 5.37
N VAL A 46 25.91 7.85 6.65
CA VAL A 46 26.27 6.64 7.39
C VAL A 46 24.99 5.92 7.80
N PHE A 47 24.72 4.78 7.16
CA PHE A 47 23.51 3.98 7.39
C PHE A 47 23.25 3.65 8.87
N ASN A 48 24.30 3.37 9.65
CA ASN A 48 24.17 3.03 11.07
C ASN A 48 23.84 4.24 11.97
N GLU A 49 23.90 5.46 11.45
CA GLU A 49 23.57 6.70 12.17
C GLU A 49 22.13 7.16 11.95
N LEU A 50 21.36 6.46 11.11
CA LEU A 50 19.94 6.73 10.92
C LEU A 50 19.15 6.51 12.22
N ASP A 51 18.21 7.40 12.50
CA ASP A 51 17.24 7.21 13.57
C ASP A 51 16.19 6.18 13.13
N TRP A 52 16.40 4.93 13.54
CA TRP A 52 15.52 3.80 13.26
C TRP A 52 14.13 3.91 13.90
N GLN A 53 13.94 4.81 14.88
CA GLN A 53 12.61 5.10 15.43
C GLN A 53 11.78 5.99 14.50
N ARG A 54 12.42 6.55 13.46
CA ARG A 54 11.83 7.47 12.50
C ARG A 54 11.78 6.89 11.08
N ILE A 55 11.53 5.59 10.97
CA ILE A 55 11.39 4.87 9.69
C ILE A 55 9.91 4.63 9.38
N ASN A 56 9.57 4.69 8.10
CA ASN A 56 8.22 4.58 7.53
C ASN A 56 7.24 5.61 8.12
N PRO A 57 7.53 6.92 8.04
CA PRO A 57 6.57 7.95 8.44
C PRO A 57 5.34 7.93 7.54
N ALA A 58 4.15 7.85 8.14
CA ALA A 58 2.88 8.04 7.44
C ALA A 58 2.25 9.38 7.82
N THR A 59 2.01 10.25 6.85
CA THR A 59 1.34 11.54 7.03
C THR A 59 -0.13 11.32 7.36
N GLY A 60 -0.59 11.90 8.46
CA GLY A 60 -1.92 11.70 9.03
C GLY A 60 -1.89 11.59 10.57
N PRO A 61 -2.91 10.97 11.20
CA PRO A 61 -4.12 10.43 10.56
C PRO A 61 -5.19 11.51 10.33
N VAL A 62 -5.97 11.33 9.26
CA VAL A 62 -7.17 12.11 8.97
C VAL A 62 -8.39 11.37 9.50
N TYR A 63 -9.26 12.07 10.22
CA TYR A 63 -10.56 11.56 10.69
C TYR A 63 -11.64 11.82 9.63
N ILE A 64 -12.38 10.78 9.24
CA ILE A 64 -13.48 10.89 8.27
C ILE A 64 -14.83 10.86 8.99
N VAL A 65 -15.58 11.96 8.92
CA VAL A 65 -16.90 12.09 9.57
C VAL A 65 -17.86 11.01 9.07
N GLY A 66 -18.47 10.28 10.01
CA GLY A 66 -19.48 9.25 9.73
C GLY A 66 -18.93 7.85 9.42
N ALA A 67 -17.60 7.68 9.40
CA ALA A 67 -16.96 6.37 9.34
C ALA A 67 -17.06 5.67 10.70
N GLU A 68 -17.69 4.51 10.74
CA GLU A 68 -17.90 3.70 11.95
C GLU A 68 -17.38 2.27 11.77
N PRO A 69 -16.99 1.58 12.85
CA PRO A 69 -16.56 0.19 12.77
C PRO A 69 -17.51 -0.71 11.96
N GLY A 70 -16.96 -1.43 10.98
CA GLY A 70 -17.71 -2.29 10.06
C GLY A 70 -18.07 -1.65 8.71
N ASP A 71 -17.83 -0.35 8.53
CA ASP A 71 -17.84 0.27 7.22
C ASP A 71 -16.57 -0.09 6.42
N ALA A 72 -16.56 0.26 5.13
CA ALA A 72 -15.35 0.28 4.31
C ALA A 72 -14.98 1.74 3.97
N LEU A 73 -13.69 2.05 4.00
CA LEU A 73 -13.14 3.28 3.48
C LEU A 73 -12.64 3.04 2.05
N LYS A 74 -13.32 3.66 1.07
CA LYS A 74 -12.91 3.72 -0.32
C LYS A 74 -11.94 4.89 -0.50
N VAL A 75 -10.71 4.59 -0.91
CA VAL A 75 -9.61 5.53 -1.10
C VAL A 75 -9.22 5.55 -2.58
N THR A 76 -9.68 6.56 -3.31
CA THR A 76 -9.34 6.74 -4.72
C THR A 76 -8.04 7.52 -4.82
N ILE A 77 -6.99 6.93 -5.41
CA ILE A 77 -5.72 7.62 -5.63
C ILE A 77 -5.82 8.45 -6.90
N LYS A 78 -5.96 9.77 -6.77
CA LYS A 78 -6.20 10.68 -7.91
C LYS A 78 -4.91 11.06 -8.61
N LYS A 79 -3.84 11.30 -7.84
CA LYS A 79 -2.55 11.73 -8.36
C LYS A 79 -1.42 11.41 -7.38
N ILE A 80 -0.27 11.00 -7.90
CA ILE A 80 0.99 10.91 -7.17
C ILE A 80 1.97 11.88 -7.86
N THR A 81 2.59 12.77 -7.10
CA THR A 81 3.58 13.74 -7.60
C THR A 81 4.88 13.56 -6.84
N LEU A 82 5.94 13.18 -7.54
CA LEU A 82 7.28 13.14 -6.94
C LEU A 82 7.80 14.57 -6.78
N THR A 83 8.34 14.90 -5.61
CA THR A 83 8.83 16.26 -5.31
C THR A 83 10.35 16.39 -5.37
N SER A 84 11.04 15.28 -5.67
CA SER A 84 12.49 15.22 -5.84
C SER A 84 12.86 14.66 -7.21
N GLN A 85 13.99 15.13 -7.75
CA GLN A 85 14.63 14.57 -8.95
C GLN A 85 15.71 13.54 -8.59
N GLN A 86 15.80 13.18 -7.32
CA GLN A 86 16.68 12.13 -6.81
C GLN A 86 15.88 11.29 -5.81
N ALA A 87 16.17 10.00 -5.81
CA ALA A 87 15.57 9.04 -4.90
C ALA A 87 16.66 8.17 -4.28
N VAL A 88 16.31 7.45 -3.23
CA VAL A 88 17.27 6.71 -2.42
C VAL A 88 16.98 5.22 -2.53
N MET A 89 18.04 4.43 -2.59
CA MET A 89 17.98 3.00 -2.34
C MET A 89 19.03 2.62 -1.31
N VAL A 90 18.72 1.63 -0.49
CA VAL A 90 19.65 1.08 0.49
C VAL A 90 19.66 -0.43 0.41
N THR A 91 20.86 -1.01 0.45
CA THR A 91 21.04 -2.42 0.76
C THR A 91 21.92 -2.56 2.00
N ALA A 92 21.68 -3.57 2.82
CA ALA A 92 22.51 -3.82 3.99
C ALA A 92 22.58 -5.32 4.35
N PRO A 93 23.60 -5.76 5.10
CA PRO A 93 23.68 -7.12 5.59
C PRO A 93 22.41 -7.54 6.31
N GLN A 94 21.91 -8.74 6.02
CA GLN A 94 20.70 -9.34 6.58
C GLN A 94 19.38 -8.63 6.24
N LEU A 95 19.39 -7.63 5.36
CA LEU A 95 18.18 -6.95 4.88
C LEU A 95 17.79 -7.41 3.47
N GLY A 96 16.49 -7.58 3.23
CA GLY A 96 15.97 -8.05 1.95
C GLY A 96 16.20 -9.55 1.73
N VAL A 97 16.01 -10.00 0.49
CA VAL A 97 16.07 -11.43 0.12
C VAL A 97 17.49 -11.97 0.06
N ILE A 98 18.44 -11.13 -0.37
CA ILE A 98 19.85 -11.50 -0.63
C ILE A 98 20.78 -10.68 0.29
N GLY A 99 20.26 -10.23 1.43
CA GLY A 99 21.04 -9.45 2.39
C GLY A 99 22.13 -10.26 3.09
N ASP A 100 21.99 -11.58 3.16
CA ASP A 100 22.95 -12.50 3.77
C ASP A 100 24.27 -12.61 2.98
N GLU A 101 24.26 -12.27 1.69
CA GLU A 101 25.46 -12.23 0.84
C GLU A 101 26.22 -10.90 0.92
N LEU A 102 25.67 -9.89 1.61
CA LEU A 102 26.28 -8.56 1.72
C LEU A 102 27.17 -8.46 2.96
N SER A 103 28.33 -7.80 2.80
CA SER A 103 29.30 -7.58 3.88
C SER A 103 29.26 -6.17 4.48
N ALA A 104 28.62 -5.21 3.81
CA ALA A 104 28.50 -3.83 4.26
C ALA A 104 27.24 -3.16 3.67
N PRO A 105 26.66 -2.16 4.37
CA PRO A 105 25.57 -1.38 3.81
C PRO A 105 26.02 -0.50 2.65
N LYS A 106 25.10 -0.21 1.72
CA LYS A 106 25.31 0.68 0.60
C LYS A 106 24.09 1.57 0.39
N VAL A 107 24.30 2.87 0.55
CA VAL A 107 23.36 3.91 0.11
C VAL A 107 23.63 4.21 -1.36
N THR A 108 22.57 4.26 -2.17
CA THR A 108 22.64 4.66 -3.57
C THR A 108 21.67 5.81 -3.81
N ILE A 109 22.20 6.99 -4.15
CA ILE A 109 21.40 8.10 -4.64
C ILE A 109 21.20 7.92 -6.14
N VAL A 110 19.94 7.83 -6.56
CA VAL A 110 19.54 7.50 -7.92
C VAL A 110 18.91 8.74 -8.57
N PRO A 111 19.51 9.31 -9.63
CA PRO A 111 18.90 10.38 -10.40
C PRO A 111 17.62 9.94 -11.10
N ILE A 112 16.65 10.84 -11.15
CA ILE A 112 15.41 10.69 -11.93
C ILE A 112 15.47 11.63 -13.14
N GLU A 113 15.47 11.06 -14.33
CA GLU A 113 15.59 11.80 -15.59
C GLU A 113 14.55 11.32 -16.60
N GLN A 114 13.76 12.25 -17.15
CA GLN A 114 12.82 11.96 -18.25
C GLN A 114 11.92 10.73 -17.99
N GLY A 115 11.36 10.62 -16.78
CA GLY A 115 10.49 9.51 -16.39
C GLY A 115 11.21 8.17 -16.19
N HIS A 116 12.53 8.19 -15.96
CA HIS A 116 13.33 7.00 -15.65
C HIS A 116 14.21 7.22 -14.42
N ALA A 117 14.43 6.16 -13.65
CA ALA A 117 15.49 6.06 -12.68
C ALA A 117 16.80 5.62 -13.36
N ILE A 118 17.90 6.32 -13.07
CA ILE A 118 19.21 6.07 -13.68
C ILE A 118 20.06 5.22 -12.72
N MET A 119 19.98 3.91 -12.88
CA MET A 119 20.63 2.94 -12.02
C MET A 119 22.11 2.71 -12.40
N PRO A 120 22.95 2.17 -11.50
CA PRO A 120 24.32 1.78 -11.82
C PRO A 120 24.44 0.96 -13.09
N GLY A 121 25.50 1.20 -13.87
CA GLY A 121 25.65 0.60 -15.20
C GLY A 121 24.81 1.28 -16.29
N ASN A 122 24.25 2.47 -16.02
CA ASN A 122 23.38 3.22 -16.93
C ASN A 122 22.09 2.48 -17.32
N VAL A 123 21.60 1.63 -16.41
CA VAL A 123 20.31 0.95 -16.58
C VAL A 123 19.20 1.98 -16.33
N ARG A 124 18.32 2.16 -17.33
CA ARG A 124 17.21 3.10 -17.27
C ARG A 124 15.93 2.36 -16.93
N VAL A 125 15.44 2.51 -15.70
CA VAL A 125 14.20 1.85 -15.25
C VAL A 125 13.04 2.83 -15.38
N PRO A 126 11.95 2.52 -16.10
CA PRO A 126 10.78 3.38 -16.16
C PRO A 126 10.19 3.59 -14.76
N LEU A 127 9.76 4.82 -14.46
CA LEU A 127 9.06 5.08 -13.21
C LEU A 127 7.67 4.44 -13.21
N ASN A 128 7.28 3.91 -12.05
CA ASN A 128 5.92 3.45 -11.76
C ASN A 128 5.51 3.91 -10.36
N PRO A 129 5.22 5.23 -10.17
CA PRO A 129 4.99 5.78 -8.85
C PRO A 129 3.83 5.10 -8.11
N MET A 130 4.06 4.76 -6.84
CA MET A 130 3.11 4.06 -5.98
C MET A 130 3.21 4.50 -4.52
N VAL A 131 2.24 4.07 -3.70
CA VAL A 131 2.19 4.32 -2.25
C VAL A 131 2.43 3.00 -1.51
N GLY A 132 3.52 2.91 -0.73
CA GLY A 132 3.94 1.71 0.01
C GLY A 132 3.18 1.54 1.31
N VAL A 133 3.22 2.58 2.15
CA VAL A 133 2.46 2.66 3.40
C VAL A 133 1.14 3.39 3.17
N ILE A 134 0.02 2.68 3.32
CA ILE A 134 -1.32 3.26 3.27
C ILE A 134 -2.28 2.44 4.13
N GLY A 135 -2.96 3.09 5.08
CA GLY A 135 -3.75 2.35 6.03
C GLY A 135 -4.67 3.19 6.91
N VAL A 136 -5.39 2.48 7.76
CA VAL A 136 -6.29 3.01 8.80
C VAL A 136 -5.86 2.48 10.16
N ALA A 137 -6.37 3.05 11.25
CA ALA A 137 -6.08 2.51 12.56
C ALA A 137 -6.66 1.09 12.73
N PRO A 138 -5.90 0.14 13.32
CA PRO A 138 -6.44 -1.15 13.72
C PRO A 138 -7.36 -1.00 14.94
N ALA A 139 -8.29 -1.95 15.13
CA ALA A 139 -9.14 -1.99 16.33
C ALA A 139 -8.34 -2.34 17.61
N GLY A 140 -7.25 -3.08 17.45
CA GLY A 140 -6.42 -3.63 18.51
C GLY A 140 -5.29 -2.71 18.95
N LYS A 141 -4.12 -3.30 19.24
CA LYS A 141 -2.90 -2.57 19.59
C LYS A 141 -2.39 -1.79 18.37
N ALA A 142 -1.60 -0.75 18.64
CA ALA A 142 -0.85 -0.05 17.61
C ALA A 142 0.06 -1.03 16.84
N ILE A 143 0.12 -0.86 15.52
CA ILE A 143 0.98 -1.63 14.62
C ILE A 143 1.93 -0.66 13.93
N SER A 144 3.22 -1.00 13.86
CA SER A 144 4.24 -0.18 13.18
C SER A 144 3.80 0.12 11.73
N CYS A 145 4.08 1.34 11.24
CA CYS A 145 3.82 1.67 9.84
C CYS A 145 4.57 0.75 8.87
N GLY A 146 5.72 0.18 9.27
CA GLY A 146 6.47 -0.83 8.53
C GLY A 146 5.99 -2.27 8.69
N THR A 147 4.73 -2.50 9.10
CA THR A 147 4.16 -3.85 9.16
C THR A 147 2.77 -3.82 8.52
N PRO A 148 2.56 -4.55 7.41
CA PRO A 148 1.23 -4.64 6.85
C PRO A 148 0.35 -5.59 7.66
N ASP A 149 -0.96 -5.40 7.59
CA ASP A 149 -1.98 -6.31 8.11
C ASP A 149 -3.34 -5.98 7.43
N SER A 150 -4.42 -6.54 7.93
CA SER A 150 -5.81 -6.25 7.58
C SER A 150 -6.18 -4.75 7.54
N HIS A 151 -5.46 -3.89 8.26
CA HIS A 151 -5.68 -2.43 8.27
C HIS A 151 -4.95 -1.67 7.14
N GLY A 152 -4.27 -2.38 6.24
CA GLY A 152 -3.33 -1.82 5.27
C GLY A 152 -1.93 -1.81 5.85
N GLY A 153 -1.30 -0.63 5.92
CA GLY A 153 0.09 -0.48 6.39
C GLY A 153 1.08 -0.64 5.24
N ASN A 154 2.24 -1.25 5.51
CA ASN A 154 3.35 -1.44 4.55
C ASN A 154 3.06 -2.54 3.51
N MET A 155 2.07 -2.32 2.64
CA MET A 155 1.64 -3.37 1.72
C MET A 155 2.57 -3.51 0.51
N ASP A 156 3.34 -2.46 0.19
CA ASP A 156 4.27 -2.36 -0.94
C ASP A 156 3.72 -3.05 -2.17
N CYS A 157 2.53 -2.62 -2.54
CA CYS A 157 1.80 -3.12 -3.67
C CYS A 157 1.93 -2.10 -4.80
N LYS A 158 2.74 -2.42 -5.81
CA LYS A 158 2.95 -1.57 -7.01
C LYS A 158 1.67 -1.22 -7.79
N MET A 159 0.55 -1.85 -7.46
CA MET A 159 -0.76 -1.56 -8.04
C MET A 159 -1.49 -0.41 -7.33
N ILE A 160 -1.03 0.05 -6.16
CA ILE A 160 -1.56 1.22 -5.45
C ILE A 160 -0.94 2.48 -6.07
N THR A 161 -1.47 2.83 -7.24
CA THR A 161 -0.98 3.93 -8.09
C THR A 161 -2.11 4.90 -8.43
N ALA A 162 -1.79 6.02 -9.08
CA ALA A 162 -2.80 6.95 -9.58
C ALA A 162 -3.81 6.25 -10.51
N GLY A 163 -5.10 6.51 -10.29
CA GLY A 163 -6.21 5.84 -10.97
C GLY A 163 -6.70 4.55 -10.31
N SER A 164 -5.98 4.03 -9.30
CA SER A 164 -6.45 2.90 -8.50
C SER A 164 -7.35 3.34 -7.35
N THR A 165 -8.17 2.41 -6.85
CA THR A 165 -9.02 2.59 -5.66
C THR A 165 -8.75 1.47 -4.66
N LEU A 166 -8.23 1.85 -3.50
CA LEU A 166 -8.00 0.94 -2.38
C LEU A 166 -9.21 0.97 -1.44
N TRP A 167 -9.59 -0.20 -0.94
CA TRP A 167 -10.67 -0.40 0.01
C TRP A 167 -10.08 -0.93 1.30
N LEU A 168 -10.25 -0.18 2.39
CA LEU A 168 -9.73 -0.48 3.72
C LEU A 168 -10.88 -0.66 4.72
N PRO A 169 -10.73 -1.49 5.75
CA PRO A 169 -11.75 -1.61 6.78
C PRO A 169 -11.81 -0.34 7.63
N VAL A 170 -13.01 0.05 8.07
CA VAL A 170 -13.14 0.99 9.18
C VAL A 170 -13.20 0.15 10.45
N ASN A 171 -12.14 0.21 11.26
CA ASN A 171 -12.03 -0.55 12.51
C ASN A 171 -12.33 0.29 13.75
N VAL A 172 -12.25 1.62 13.62
CA VAL A 172 -12.47 2.60 14.68
C VAL A 172 -13.22 3.81 14.13
N PRO A 173 -13.92 4.59 14.98
CA PRO A 173 -14.59 5.80 14.54
C PRO A 173 -13.63 6.74 13.80
N GLY A 174 -14.06 7.23 12.65
CA GLY A 174 -13.27 8.11 11.79
C GLY A 174 -12.20 7.43 10.94
N ALA A 175 -12.04 6.11 11.04
CA ALA A 175 -11.01 5.27 10.40
C ALA A 175 -9.55 5.60 10.78
N LEU A 176 -9.20 6.87 10.93
CA LEU A 176 -7.83 7.38 11.15
C LEU A 176 -6.89 7.00 10.00
N PHE A 177 -7.17 7.55 8.83
CA PHE A 177 -6.43 7.26 7.60
C PHE A 177 -5.09 7.98 7.53
N ALA A 178 -4.01 7.27 7.21
CA ALA A 178 -2.68 7.83 6.96
C ALA A 178 -2.00 7.14 5.77
N LEU A 179 -1.08 7.86 5.12
CA LEU A 179 -0.27 7.31 4.03
C LEU A 179 1.14 7.91 4.04
N GLY A 180 2.11 7.20 3.50
CA GLY A 180 3.50 7.61 3.41
C GLY A 180 4.26 6.75 2.39
N ASP A 181 5.58 6.79 2.48
CA ASP A 181 6.45 5.82 1.80
C ASP A 181 6.16 5.70 0.30
N LEU A 182 6.50 6.77 -0.44
CA LEU A 182 6.33 6.74 -1.89
C LEU A 182 7.56 6.14 -2.55
N HIS A 183 7.31 5.27 -3.52
CA HIS A 183 8.35 4.78 -4.42
C HIS A 183 8.20 5.43 -5.78
N ALA A 184 9.28 5.95 -6.34
CA ALA A 184 9.33 6.40 -7.73
C ALA A 184 9.25 5.21 -8.70
N ALA A 185 9.80 4.07 -8.27
CA ALA A 185 9.70 2.80 -8.95
C ALA A 185 9.87 1.63 -7.97
N MET A 186 9.13 0.54 -8.19
CA MET A 186 9.28 -0.70 -7.42
C MET A 186 8.79 -1.91 -8.22
N GLY A 187 9.50 -3.03 -8.10
CA GLY A 187 9.11 -4.33 -8.66
C GLY A 187 8.37 -5.21 -7.64
N ASP A 188 7.65 -6.22 -8.12
CA ASP A 188 7.05 -7.21 -7.21
C ASP A 188 8.15 -7.97 -6.45
N GLY A 189 7.97 -8.09 -5.14
CA GLY A 189 8.88 -8.75 -4.21
C GLY A 189 9.78 -7.78 -3.44
N GLU A 190 10.06 -6.58 -3.96
CA GLU A 190 10.89 -5.56 -3.30
C GLU A 190 12.22 -6.12 -2.74
N VAL A 191 12.89 -6.93 -3.56
CA VAL A 191 13.88 -7.89 -3.06
C VAL A 191 15.09 -7.30 -2.33
N SER A 192 15.38 -6.00 -2.51
CA SER A 192 16.48 -5.29 -1.86
C SER A 192 16.21 -4.85 -0.42
N VAL A 193 14.95 -4.93 0.07
CA VAL A 193 14.40 -4.30 1.30
C VAL A 193 13.69 -2.96 1.09
N CYS A 194 13.87 -2.34 -0.06
CA CYS A 194 13.32 -1.02 -0.34
C CYS A 194 13.00 -0.89 -1.83
N GLY A 195 12.02 -0.05 -2.15
CA GLY A 195 11.79 0.49 -3.48
C GLY A 195 12.79 1.59 -3.82
N LEU A 196 12.40 2.43 -4.78
CA LEU A 196 13.11 3.67 -5.08
C LEU A 196 12.49 4.82 -4.27
N GLU A 197 13.01 5.00 -3.05
CA GLU A 197 12.45 5.83 -1.99
C GLU A 197 12.48 7.33 -2.33
N VAL A 198 11.33 8.00 -2.24
CA VAL A 198 11.22 9.41 -2.67
C VAL A 198 10.16 10.18 -1.89
N PRO A 199 10.41 11.46 -1.53
CA PRO A 199 9.37 12.33 -1.00
C PRO A 199 8.41 12.79 -2.10
N GLY A 200 7.15 13.02 -1.75
CA GLY A 200 6.17 13.46 -2.73
C GLY A 200 4.86 13.96 -2.16
N GLU A 201 3.88 14.05 -3.05
CA GLU A 201 2.51 14.41 -2.73
C GLU A 201 1.53 13.38 -3.30
N VAL A 202 0.54 12.98 -2.52
CA VAL A 202 -0.55 12.10 -2.97
C VAL A 202 -1.89 12.81 -2.79
N LEU A 203 -2.62 12.99 -3.89
CA LEU A 203 -4.02 13.43 -3.85
C LEU A 203 -4.92 12.21 -3.81
N VAL A 204 -5.71 12.10 -2.74
CA VAL A 204 -6.70 11.03 -2.57
C VAL A 204 -8.10 11.59 -2.37
N GLU A 205 -9.11 10.82 -2.75
CA GLU A 205 -10.51 11.05 -2.39
C GLU A 205 -10.92 9.97 -1.37
N LEU A 206 -11.47 10.39 -0.23
CA LEU A 206 -11.82 9.50 0.89
C LEU A 206 -13.34 9.38 1.03
N THR A 207 -13.89 8.21 0.74
CA THR A 207 -15.34 7.96 0.76
C THR A 207 -15.69 6.82 1.70
N VAL A 208 -16.62 7.05 2.63
CA VAL A 208 -17.16 6.01 3.52
C VAL A 208 -18.26 5.24 2.80
N VAL A 209 -18.15 3.92 2.79
CA VAL A 209 -19.15 3.02 2.23
C VAL A 209 -19.76 2.19 3.35
N LYS A 210 -21.05 2.42 3.59
CA LYS A 210 -21.80 1.81 4.69
C LYS A 210 -22.22 0.38 4.33
N ASN A 211 -22.22 -0.51 5.32
CA ASN A 211 -22.83 -1.85 5.25
C ASN A 211 -22.33 -2.73 4.09
N ARG A 212 -21.07 -2.55 3.65
CA ARG A 212 -20.50 -3.33 2.56
C ARG A 212 -19.49 -4.35 3.10
N GLN A 213 -19.97 -5.58 3.28
CA GLN A 213 -19.13 -6.70 3.73
C GLN A 213 -18.17 -7.10 2.59
N LEU A 214 -16.87 -7.00 2.84
CA LEU A 214 -15.80 -7.27 1.88
C LEU A 214 -14.62 -7.92 2.61
N PRO A 215 -13.85 -8.80 1.94
CA PRO A 215 -12.59 -9.30 2.45
C PRO A 215 -11.48 -8.27 2.21
N LEU A 216 -11.41 -7.27 3.10
CA LEU A 216 -10.49 -6.14 2.99
C LEU A 216 -9.08 -6.51 3.53
N PRO A 217 -7.99 -5.92 3.00
CA PRO A 217 -7.96 -4.89 1.95
C PRO A 217 -8.27 -5.44 0.54
N MET A 218 -8.97 -4.62 -0.25
CA MET A 218 -9.16 -4.87 -1.68
C MET A 218 -8.69 -3.67 -2.48
N LEU A 219 -8.32 -3.89 -3.74
CA LEU A 219 -7.88 -2.83 -4.64
C LEU A 219 -8.55 -3.05 -6.00
N GLU A 220 -8.79 -1.98 -6.73
CA GLU A 220 -9.11 -2.08 -8.15
C GLU A 220 -8.39 -1.00 -8.94
N ASN A 221 -8.06 -1.33 -10.18
CA ASN A 221 -7.68 -0.37 -11.21
C ASN A 221 -8.68 -0.47 -12.38
N ASN A 222 -8.36 0.10 -13.54
CA ASN A 222 -9.26 0.07 -14.69
C ASN A 222 -9.54 -1.34 -15.22
N GLU A 223 -8.65 -2.31 -14.97
CA GLU A 223 -8.66 -3.60 -15.63
C GLU A 223 -8.88 -4.78 -14.68
N THR A 224 -8.58 -4.63 -13.39
CA THR A 224 -8.45 -5.75 -12.46
C THR A 224 -9.01 -5.41 -11.08
N ILE A 225 -9.64 -6.40 -10.44
CA ILE A 225 -9.99 -6.40 -9.02
C ILE A 225 -8.96 -7.26 -8.29
N PHE A 226 -8.45 -6.77 -7.17
CA PHE A 226 -7.49 -7.47 -6.35
C PHE A 226 -8.03 -7.66 -4.93
N THR A 227 -7.74 -8.82 -4.35
CA THR A 227 -7.73 -8.99 -2.89
C THR A 227 -6.29 -9.02 -2.43
N LEU A 228 -5.98 -8.33 -1.33
CA LEU A 228 -4.65 -8.29 -0.75
C LEU A 228 -4.68 -9.02 0.59
N ALA A 229 -3.55 -9.65 0.93
CA ALA A 229 -3.40 -10.30 2.22
C ALA A 229 -1.94 -10.30 2.64
N SER A 230 -1.72 -10.09 3.93
CA SER A 230 -0.41 -10.16 4.55
C SER A 230 -0.39 -11.25 5.62
N ALA A 231 0.70 -12.01 5.68
CA ALA A 231 0.88 -13.08 6.65
C ALA A 231 2.38 -13.30 6.93
N VAL A 232 2.69 -14.12 7.93
CA VAL A 232 4.08 -14.38 8.33
C VAL A 232 4.88 -15.04 7.20
N THR A 233 4.24 -15.96 6.48
CA THR A 233 4.85 -16.65 5.33
C THR A 233 4.21 -16.21 4.02
N LEU A 234 4.98 -16.33 2.94
CA LEU A 234 4.47 -16.04 1.61
C LEU A 234 3.33 -17.00 1.21
N ASP A 235 3.47 -18.28 1.54
CA ASP A 235 2.43 -19.30 1.30
C ASP A 235 1.10 -18.95 2.00
N ASP A 236 1.15 -18.54 3.27
CA ASP A 236 -0.05 -18.15 4.02
C ASP A 236 -0.70 -16.89 3.43
N ALA A 237 0.11 -15.88 3.07
CA ALA A 237 -0.37 -14.65 2.44
C ALA A 237 -1.02 -14.96 1.09
N ALA A 238 -0.39 -15.83 0.30
CA ALA A 238 -0.85 -16.22 -1.01
C ALA A 238 -2.17 -17.02 -0.93
N ALA A 239 -2.27 -17.97 0.01
CA ALA A 239 -3.48 -18.73 0.28
C ALA A 239 -4.62 -17.83 0.79
N LEU A 240 -4.32 -16.85 1.65
CA LEU A 240 -5.31 -15.91 2.18
C LEU A 240 -5.84 -14.97 1.10
N ALA A 241 -4.99 -14.42 0.24
CA ALA A 241 -5.44 -13.61 -0.89
C ALA A 241 -6.37 -14.40 -1.83
N ALA A 242 -5.98 -15.63 -2.21
CA ALA A 242 -6.82 -16.49 -3.04
C ALA A 242 -8.16 -16.83 -2.38
N ARG A 243 -8.15 -17.17 -1.08
CA ARG A 243 -9.34 -17.44 -0.28
C ARG A 243 -10.27 -16.23 -0.24
N ASN A 244 -9.72 -15.04 0.00
CA ASN A 244 -10.47 -13.79 0.03
C ASN A 244 -11.19 -13.54 -1.31
N MET A 245 -10.52 -13.73 -2.44
CA MET A 245 -11.16 -13.57 -3.75
C MET A 245 -12.25 -14.63 -3.99
N ALA A 246 -12.01 -15.88 -3.60
CA ALA A 246 -12.99 -16.97 -3.80
C ALA A 246 -14.29 -16.70 -3.01
N HIS A 247 -14.15 -16.27 -1.76
CA HIS A 247 -15.29 -15.86 -0.93
C HIS A 247 -15.95 -14.59 -1.47
N PHE A 248 -15.18 -13.60 -1.92
CA PHE A 248 -15.75 -12.41 -2.56
C PHE A 248 -16.66 -12.78 -3.75
N ILE A 249 -16.24 -13.69 -4.62
CA ILE A 249 -17.08 -14.18 -5.73
C ILE A 249 -18.31 -14.92 -5.19
N ALA A 250 -18.12 -15.91 -4.32
CA ALA A 250 -19.21 -16.77 -3.84
C ALA A 250 -20.28 -15.98 -3.06
N ASP A 251 -19.87 -15.04 -2.22
CA ASP A 251 -20.77 -14.26 -1.36
C ASP A 251 -21.53 -13.17 -2.13
N ASN A 252 -21.10 -12.83 -3.35
CA ASN A 252 -21.67 -11.74 -4.16
C ASN A 252 -22.25 -12.18 -5.50
N THR A 253 -22.30 -13.49 -5.75
CA THR A 253 -22.88 -14.08 -6.96
C THR A 253 -23.78 -15.26 -6.58
N SER A 254 -24.33 -15.96 -7.58
CA SER A 254 -25.07 -17.21 -7.36
C SER A 254 -24.17 -18.46 -7.37
N LEU A 255 -22.86 -18.29 -7.50
CA LEU A 255 -21.92 -19.41 -7.63
C LEU A 255 -21.63 -20.05 -6.27
N MET A 256 -21.47 -21.37 -6.28
CA MET A 256 -20.91 -22.09 -5.14
C MET A 256 -19.42 -21.79 -5.00
N LEU A 257 -18.89 -21.92 -3.77
CA LEU A 257 -17.46 -21.69 -3.50
C LEU A 257 -16.55 -22.53 -4.41
N ALA A 258 -16.91 -23.79 -4.69
CA ALA A 258 -16.14 -24.64 -5.60
C ALA A 258 -16.08 -24.10 -7.04
N GLU A 259 -17.16 -23.48 -7.53
CA GLU A 259 -17.22 -22.89 -8.86
C GLU A 259 -16.40 -21.59 -8.90
N ALA A 260 -16.49 -20.77 -7.85
CA ALA A 260 -15.64 -19.59 -7.70
C ALA A 260 -14.15 -19.97 -7.73
N ILE A 261 -13.74 -20.99 -6.99
CA ILE A 261 -12.35 -21.50 -6.98
C ILE A 261 -11.93 -21.96 -8.39
N ASN A 262 -12.79 -22.69 -9.09
CA ASN A 262 -12.48 -23.14 -10.45
C ASN A 262 -12.26 -21.97 -11.42
N ILE A 263 -13.08 -20.91 -11.33
CA ILE A 263 -12.90 -19.69 -12.13
C ILE A 263 -11.56 -19.03 -11.82
N LEU A 264 -11.25 -18.85 -10.53
CA LEU A 264 -9.98 -18.26 -10.12
C LEU A 264 -8.80 -19.03 -10.71
N SER A 265 -8.81 -20.35 -10.60
CA SER A 265 -7.71 -21.21 -11.07
C SER A 265 -7.40 -21.11 -12.57
N ILE A 266 -8.33 -20.62 -13.39
CA ILE A 266 -8.14 -20.53 -14.85
C ILE A 266 -8.09 -19.10 -15.39
N ALA A 267 -8.60 -18.13 -14.63
CA ALA A 267 -8.83 -16.78 -15.10
C ALA A 267 -8.17 -15.69 -14.25
N GLY A 268 -7.65 -16.02 -13.08
CA GLY A 268 -6.97 -15.08 -12.20
C GLY A 268 -5.51 -15.41 -11.99
N ASP A 269 -4.80 -14.45 -11.40
CA ASP A 269 -3.36 -14.52 -11.15
C ASP A 269 -3.06 -14.28 -9.67
N LEU A 270 -2.35 -15.21 -9.04
CA LEU A 270 -1.79 -15.01 -7.72
C LEU A 270 -0.41 -14.34 -7.85
N GLN A 271 -0.24 -13.19 -7.22
CA GLN A 271 0.91 -12.30 -7.40
C GLN A 271 1.49 -11.87 -6.07
N ILE A 272 2.80 -11.59 -6.05
CA ILE A 272 3.53 -11.11 -4.87
C ILE A 272 3.51 -9.58 -4.88
N CYS A 273 3.35 -8.96 -3.70
CA CYS A 273 3.60 -7.51 -3.50
C CYS A 273 5.02 -7.30 -2.99
N GLN A 274 5.32 -7.74 -1.76
CA GLN A 274 6.66 -7.75 -1.18
C GLN A 274 6.94 -9.03 -0.39
N VAL A 275 8.24 -9.32 -0.18
CA VAL A 275 8.72 -10.44 0.65
C VAL A 275 9.71 -10.03 1.76
N VAL A 276 9.88 -8.73 2.02
CA VAL A 276 10.99 -8.21 2.83
C VAL A 276 10.56 -7.67 4.20
N ASP A 277 9.28 -7.40 4.39
CA ASP A 277 8.72 -6.87 5.64
C ASP A 277 8.51 -7.93 6.73
N PRO A 278 8.15 -7.52 7.97
CA PRO A 278 7.79 -8.46 9.04
C PRO A 278 6.68 -9.44 8.65
N LEU A 279 5.69 -9.01 7.86
CA LEU A 279 4.71 -9.88 7.19
C LEU A 279 4.87 -9.76 5.68
N LYS A 280 4.75 -10.87 4.95
CA LYS A 280 4.80 -10.93 3.49
C LYS A 280 3.43 -10.59 2.91
N THR A 281 3.39 -9.88 1.79
CA THR A 281 2.13 -9.44 1.19
C THR A 281 1.95 -10.02 -0.20
N CYS A 282 0.81 -10.65 -0.43
CA CYS A 282 0.36 -11.16 -1.73
C CYS A 282 -0.93 -10.48 -2.16
N ARG A 283 -1.22 -10.56 -3.47
CA ARG A 283 -2.50 -10.17 -4.04
C ARG A 283 -3.02 -11.24 -4.99
N TYR A 284 -4.33 -11.41 -5.04
CA TYR A 284 -4.98 -12.22 -6.06
C TYR A 284 -5.71 -11.31 -7.05
N ALA A 285 -5.35 -11.39 -8.32
CA ALA A 285 -5.85 -10.58 -9.41
C ALA A 285 -6.98 -11.30 -10.16
N LEU A 286 -8.14 -10.66 -10.28
CA LEU A 286 -9.26 -11.08 -11.11
C LEU A 286 -9.51 -10.02 -12.20
N PRO A 287 -9.38 -10.35 -13.49
CA PRO A 287 -9.68 -9.42 -14.58
C PRO A 287 -11.12 -8.94 -14.50
N LYS A 288 -11.34 -7.62 -14.65
CA LYS A 288 -12.67 -7.00 -14.68
C LYS A 288 -13.52 -7.50 -15.85
N SER A 289 -12.90 -7.94 -16.94
CA SER A 289 -13.60 -8.61 -18.05
C SER A 289 -14.27 -9.92 -17.63
N VAL A 290 -13.70 -10.64 -16.65
CA VAL A 290 -14.28 -11.86 -16.06
C VAL A 290 -15.30 -11.48 -14.99
N ALA A 291 -14.95 -10.55 -14.09
CA ALA A 291 -15.86 -10.06 -13.04
C ALA A 291 -17.17 -9.50 -13.63
N ALA A 292 -17.09 -8.77 -14.76
CA ALA A 292 -18.27 -8.24 -15.46
C ALA A 292 -19.23 -9.33 -15.95
N GLN A 293 -18.72 -10.48 -16.42
CA GLN A 293 -19.55 -11.62 -16.83
C GLN A 293 -20.29 -12.24 -15.64
N LEU A 294 -19.74 -12.09 -14.43
CA LEU A 294 -20.36 -12.50 -13.17
C LEU A 294 -21.27 -11.42 -12.57
N SER A 295 -21.39 -10.25 -13.21
CA SER A 295 -22.02 -9.05 -12.62
C SER A 295 -21.43 -8.66 -11.26
N LEU A 296 -20.13 -8.88 -11.08
CA LEU A 296 -19.39 -8.68 -9.84
C LEU A 296 -18.65 -7.34 -9.85
N SER A 297 -18.82 -6.57 -8.77
CA SER A 297 -18.09 -5.32 -8.51
C SER A 297 -17.83 -5.17 -7.01
N ILE A 298 -16.78 -4.43 -6.63
CA ILE A 298 -16.47 -4.18 -5.21
C ILE A 298 -17.60 -3.36 -4.58
N GLU A 299 -18.10 -2.32 -5.27
CA GLU A 299 -19.22 -1.50 -4.79
C GLU A 299 -20.53 -2.29 -4.60
N GLY A 300 -20.69 -3.43 -5.28
CA GLY A 300 -21.94 -4.18 -5.32
C GLY A 300 -22.86 -3.72 -6.46
N LYS A 301 -24.08 -4.26 -6.50
CA LYS A 301 -25.09 -3.83 -7.47
C LYS A 301 -25.50 -2.40 -7.14
N GLN A 302 -25.34 -1.47 -8.08
CA GLN A 302 -26.04 -0.19 -8.01
C GLN A 302 -27.54 -0.50 -8.00
N ALA A 303 -28.22 -0.07 -6.94
CA ALA A 303 -29.66 -0.24 -6.77
C ALA A 303 -30.44 0.56 -7.82
#